data_AF-A0A0D0DFI8-F1
#
_entry.id   AF-A0A0D0DFI8-F1
#
_cell.length_a   1.000
_cell.length_b   1.000
_cell.length_c   1.000
_cell.angle_alpha   90.00
_cell.angle_beta   90.00
_cell.angle_gamma   90.00
#
_symmetry.space_group_name_H-M   'P 1'
#
loop_
_entity.id
_entity.type
_entity.pdbx_description
1 polymer ?
#
loop_
_entity_poly.entity_id
_entity_poly.type
_entity_poly.pdbx_seq_one_letter_code
_entity_poly.pdbx_strand_id
1 'polypeptide(L)'
;MAIPEVMCFGDGHFHHVIFGLGPYIANYEEQALLACIIQNWCPKCLALQGNLDQDALSQCWEHTEALVEEFGIKSLWDEYGIVGQLEPFTNDFP
;
A
#
# COMPACT_ATOMS: atom_id res chain seq x y z
N MET A 1 16.19 0.87 8.34
CA MET A 1 16.46 1.75 9.50
C MET A 1 17.53 1.11 10.36
N ALA A 2 18.72 1.73 10.46
CA ALA A 2 19.85 1.17 11.23
C ALA A 2 20.45 2.16 12.23
N ILE A 3 19.99 3.41 12.25
CA ILE A 3 20.41 4.43 13.21
C ILE A 3 19.49 4.31 14.42
N PRO A 4 20.01 4.01 15.61
CA PRO A 4 19.20 3.93 16.81
C PRO A 4 18.71 5.31 17.26
N GLU A 5 17.43 5.40 17.63
CA GLU A 5 16.80 6.61 18.17
C GLU A 5 16.66 6.52 19.69
N VAL A 6 16.87 7.64 20.39
CA VAL A 6 16.71 7.69 21.85
C VAL A 6 15.25 8.04 22.18
N MET A 7 14.54 7.12 22.84
CA MET A 7 13.13 7.27 23.19
C MET A 7 12.87 6.98 24.67
N CYS A 8 11.98 7.75 25.29
CA CYS A 8 11.51 7.51 26.65
C CYS A 8 10.38 6.48 26.67
N PHE A 9 10.48 5.47 27.53
CA PHE A 9 9.50 4.40 27.67
C PHE A 9 8.53 4.68 28.83
N GLY A 10 7.47 3.88 28.92
CA GLY A 10 6.42 4.03 29.95
C GLY A 10 6.92 3.86 31.40
N ASP A 11 8.15 3.35 31.59
CA ASP A 11 8.84 3.25 32.87
C ASP A 11 9.71 4.48 33.21
N GLY A 12 9.71 5.51 32.35
CA GLY A 12 10.46 6.75 32.53
C GLY A 12 11.94 6.68 32.14
N HIS A 13 12.40 5.56 31.57
CA HIS A 13 13.80 5.39 31.16
C HIS A 13 13.97 5.65 29.66
N PHE A 14 15.15 6.13 29.27
CA PHE A 14 15.52 6.35 27.86
C PHE A 14 16.29 5.16 27.31
N HIS A 15 15.84 4.66 26.17
CA HIS A 15 16.44 3.52 25.47
C HIS A 15 16.84 3.92 24.05
N HIS A 16 17.90 3.29 23.53
CA HIS A 16 18.23 3.32 22.12
C HIS A 16 17.40 2.25 21.40
N VAL A 17 16.51 2.68 20.50
CA VAL A 17 15.58 1.80 19.77
C VAL A 17 15.97 1.76 18.31
N ILE A 18 16.00 0.55 17.74
CA ILE A 18 16.09 0.34 16.30
C ILE A 18 14.74 -0.21 15.84
N PHE A 19 14.07 0.51 14.96
CA PHE A 19 12.80 0.07 14.37
C PHE A 19 13.05 -0.91 13.22
N GLY A 20 12.29 -2.01 13.23
CA GLY A 20 12.25 -2.97 12.13
C GLY A 20 10.87 -2.98 11.48
N LEU A 21 10.84 -3.09 10.15
CA LEU A 21 9.60 -3.37 9.43
C LEU A 21 9.37 -4.88 9.41
N GLY A 22 8.32 -5.33 10.09
CA GLY A 22 7.88 -6.72 10.05
C GLY A 22 6.91 -6.96 8.89
N PRO A 23 6.86 -8.18 8.34
CA PRO A 23 5.83 -8.52 7.35
C PRO A 23 4.44 -8.44 8.00
N TYR A 24 3.52 -7.77 7.34
CA TYR A 24 2.11 -7.79 7.72
C TYR A 24 1.45 -9.02 7.10
N ILE A 25 1.16 -10.02 7.93
CA ILE A 25 0.50 -11.26 7.50
C ILE A 25 -1.00 -11.08 7.71
N ALA A 26 -1.69 -10.86 6.61
CA ALA A 26 -3.13 -10.64 6.58
C ALA A 26 -3.82 -11.63 5.66
N ASN A 27 -5.12 -11.83 5.89
CA ASN A 27 -5.97 -12.48 4.91
C ASN A 27 -6.13 -11.61 3.64
N TYR A 28 -6.77 -12.13 2.61
CA TYR A 28 -6.89 -11.40 1.34
C TYR A 28 -7.66 -10.08 1.47
N GLU A 29 -8.73 -10.04 2.25
CA GLU A 29 -9.56 -8.85 2.42
C GLU A 29 -8.80 -7.72 3.14
N GLU A 30 -8.04 -8.07 4.17
CA GLU A 30 -7.14 -7.16 4.87
C GLU A 30 -6.03 -6.64 3.96
N GLN A 31 -5.47 -7.49 3.09
CA GLN A 31 -4.49 -7.04 2.09
C GLN A 31 -5.10 -6.04 1.11
N ALA A 32 -6.32 -6.29 0.63
CA ALA A 32 -7.03 -5.38 -0.26
C ALA A 32 -7.30 -4.03 0.40
N LEU A 33 -7.73 -4.05 1.67
CA LEU A 33 -7.94 -2.85 2.47
C LEU A 33 -6.66 -2.02 2.61
N LEU A 34 -5.54 -2.67 2.99
CA LEU A 34 -4.27 -1.98 3.22
C LEU A 34 -3.64 -1.41 1.95
N ALA A 35 -3.81 -2.10 0.82
CA ALA A 35 -3.31 -1.64 -0.47
C ALA A 35 -4.28 -0.70 -1.20
N CYS A 36 -5.44 -0.39 -0.58
CA CYS A 36 -6.51 0.41 -1.17
C CYS A 36 -6.95 -0.07 -2.56
N ILE A 37 -7.04 -1.39 -2.73
CA ILE A 37 -7.55 -2.02 -3.94
C ILE A 37 -8.90 -2.69 -3.75
N ILE A 38 -9.58 -2.90 -4.85
CA ILE A 38 -10.82 -3.69 -4.90
C ILE A 38 -10.46 -5.18 -4.94
N GLN A 39 -11.34 -6.00 -4.36
CA GLN A 39 -11.19 -7.45 -4.42
C GLN A 39 -11.06 -7.95 -5.86
N ASN A 40 -10.23 -8.97 -6.04
CA ASN A 40 -9.80 -9.58 -7.31
C ASN A 40 -8.93 -8.69 -8.22
N TRP A 41 -8.42 -7.57 -7.71
CA TRP A 41 -7.38 -6.79 -8.40
C TRP A 41 -5.99 -7.07 -7.83
N CYS A 42 -4.96 -6.73 -8.61
CA CYS A 42 -3.57 -6.86 -8.20
C CYS A 42 -3.02 -5.49 -7.77
N PRO A 43 -2.47 -5.33 -6.56
CA PRO A 43 -1.88 -4.06 -6.13
C PRO A 43 -0.47 -3.83 -6.68
N LYS A 44 0.06 -4.79 -7.46
CA LYS A 44 1.44 -4.79 -7.95
C LYS A 44 1.57 -4.66 -9.46
N CYS A 45 0.51 -4.94 -10.21
CA CYS A 45 0.57 -4.89 -11.67
C CYS A 45 -0.76 -4.40 -12.25
N LEU A 46 -0.68 -3.88 -13.46
CA LEU A 46 -1.83 -3.37 -14.22
C LEU A 46 -2.62 -4.49 -14.90
N ALA A 47 -2.62 -5.69 -14.32
CA ALA A 47 -3.41 -6.79 -14.84
C ALA A 47 -4.90 -6.55 -14.58
N LEU A 48 -5.73 -6.81 -15.59
CA LEU A 48 -7.17 -6.71 -15.43
C LEU A 48 -7.67 -7.84 -14.54
N GLN A 49 -8.68 -7.57 -13.70
CA GLN A 49 -9.26 -8.57 -12.77
C GLN A 49 -9.65 -9.92 -13.43
N GLY A 50 -9.97 -9.91 -14.72
CA GLY A 50 -10.35 -11.12 -15.46
C GLY A 50 -9.17 -11.94 -16.00
N ASN A 51 -7.94 -11.45 -15.89
CA ASN A 51 -6.74 -12.09 -16.42
C ASN A 51 -5.47 -11.67 -15.67
N LEU A 52 -5.33 -12.11 -14.42
CA LEU A 52 -4.19 -11.75 -13.57
C LEU A 52 -2.86 -12.41 -13.98
N ASP A 53 -2.93 -13.49 -14.76
CA ASP A 53 -1.75 -14.22 -15.27
C ASP A 53 -1.15 -13.57 -16.53
N GLN A 54 -1.74 -12.49 -17.03
CA GLN A 54 -1.21 -11.79 -18.20
C GLN A 54 0.11 -11.11 -17.88
N ASP A 55 0.97 -11.00 -18.88
CA ASP A 55 2.20 -10.21 -18.80
C ASP A 55 1.83 -8.72 -18.75
N ALA A 56 1.66 -8.21 -17.53
CA ALA A 56 1.26 -6.84 -17.23
C ALA A 56 2.43 -6.07 -16.63
N LEU A 57 2.47 -4.77 -16.93
CA LEU A 57 3.43 -3.86 -16.31
C LEU A 57 3.20 -3.79 -14.80
N SER A 58 4.30 -3.68 -14.05
CA SER A 58 4.24 -3.40 -12.63
C SER A 58 3.60 -2.03 -12.40
N GLN A 59 2.72 -1.97 -11.41
CA GLN A 59 2.21 -0.73 -10.88
C GLN A 59 3.28 -0.12 -9.97
N CYS A 60 3.58 1.16 -10.17
CA CYS A 60 4.43 1.93 -9.27
C CYS A 60 3.61 3.02 -8.59
N TRP A 61 4.24 3.62 -7.58
CA TRP A 61 3.68 4.73 -6.85
C TRP A 61 3.30 5.89 -7.76
N GLU A 62 4.26 6.32 -8.58
CA GLU A 62 4.10 7.50 -9.44
C GLU A 62 2.96 7.31 -10.44
N HIS A 63 2.74 6.07 -10.89
CA HIS A 63 1.60 5.75 -11.73
C HIS A 63 0.28 5.87 -10.97
N THR A 64 0.23 5.35 -9.74
CA THR A 64 -0.98 5.38 -8.90
C THR A 64 -1.38 6.81 -8.56
N GLU A 65 -0.41 7.65 -8.16
CA GLU A 65 -0.66 9.07 -7.90
C GLU A 65 -1.17 9.80 -9.14
N ALA A 66 -0.53 9.58 -10.29
CA ALA A 66 -0.98 10.19 -11.55
C ALA A 66 -2.42 9.76 -11.92
N LEU A 67 -2.79 8.52 -11.64
CA LEU A 67 -4.17 8.06 -11.83
C LEU A 67 -5.13 8.77 -10.88
N VAL A 68 -4.78 8.90 -9.61
CA VAL A 68 -5.61 9.56 -8.59
C VAL A 68 -5.80 11.05 -8.90
N GLU A 69 -4.78 11.72 -9.42
CA GLU A 69 -4.83 13.13 -9.82
C GLU A 69 -5.70 13.36 -11.07
N GLU A 70 -5.63 12.46 -12.06
CA GLU A 70 -6.28 12.64 -13.37
C GLU A 70 -7.71 12.08 -13.43
N PHE A 71 -7.96 10.95 -12.76
CA PHE A 71 -9.22 10.21 -12.90
C PHE A 71 -10.18 10.41 -11.73
N GLY A 72 -11.48 10.40 -12.05
CA GLY A 72 -12.52 10.40 -11.02
C GLY A 72 -12.61 9.05 -10.29
N ILE A 73 -13.16 9.09 -9.06
CA ILE A 73 -13.33 7.92 -8.17
C ILE A 73 -13.96 6.71 -8.89
N LYS A 74 -14.95 6.96 -9.77
CA LYS A 74 -15.62 5.88 -10.50
C LYS A 74 -14.70 5.17 -11.49
N SER A 75 -13.90 5.91 -12.25
CA SER A 75 -12.95 5.31 -13.20
C SER A 75 -11.83 4.58 -12.47
N LEU A 76 -11.32 5.15 -11.37
CA LEU A 76 -10.36 4.47 -10.50
C LEU A 76 -10.90 3.14 -10.00
N TRP A 77 -12.17 3.11 -9.58
CA TRP A 77 -12.83 1.92 -9.09
C TRP A 77 -13.04 0.88 -10.20
N ASP A 78 -13.66 1.29 -11.30
CA ASP A 78 -14.14 0.37 -12.34
C ASP A 78 -13.01 -0.12 -13.28
N GLU A 79 -12.02 0.74 -13.57
CA GLU A 79 -11.00 0.49 -14.60
C GLU A 79 -9.63 0.12 -14.03
N TYR A 80 -9.30 0.60 -12.83
CA TYR A 80 -7.99 0.41 -12.21
C TYR A 80 -8.01 -0.43 -10.93
N GLY A 81 -9.18 -0.69 -10.37
CA GLY A 81 -9.27 -1.44 -9.12
C GLY A 81 -8.82 -0.64 -7.90
N ILE A 82 -8.78 0.69 -7.96
CA ILE A 82 -8.18 1.56 -6.94
C ILE A 82 -9.27 2.31 -6.18
N VAL A 83 -9.16 2.33 -4.84
CA VAL A 83 -10.02 3.11 -3.96
C VAL A 83 -9.41 4.49 -3.76
N GLY A 84 -9.63 5.41 -4.71
CA GLY A 84 -9.04 6.76 -4.71
C GLY A 84 -9.50 7.71 -3.59
N GLN A 85 -10.28 7.22 -2.62
CA GLN A 85 -10.69 7.99 -1.42
C GLN A 85 -9.84 7.64 -0.20
N LEU A 86 -8.99 6.63 -0.30
CA LEU A 86 -8.15 6.12 0.77
C LEU A 86 -6.69 6.17 0.35
N GLU A 87 -5.83 6.38 1.33
CA GLU A 87 -4.39 6.34 1.17
C GLU A 87 -3.89 4.95 1.62
N PRO A 88 -3.11 4.22 0.80
CA PRO A 88 -2.55 2.93 1.16
C PRO A 88 -1.80 3.00 2.50
N PHE A 89 -1.91 1.97 3.34
CA PHE A 89 -1.21 1.95 4.63
C PHE A 89 0.31 2.03 4.48
N THR A 90 0.83 1.54 3.36
CA THR A 90 2.26 1.58 3.05
C THR A 90 2.68 2.88 2.37
N ASN A 91 1.82 3.92 2.32
CA ASN A 91 2.15 5.17 1.62
C ASN A 91 3.44 5.78 2.17
N ASP A 92 3.46 5.94 3.48
CA ASP A 92 4.55 6.63 4.17
C ASP A 92 5.74 5.72 4.51
N PHE A 93 5.76 4.50 3.96
CA PHE A 93 6.81 3.54 4.27
C PHE A 93 8.03 3.80 3.37
N PRO A 94 9.26 3.77 3.93
CA PRO A 94 10.48 4.06 3.18
C PRO A 94 10.86 2.99 2.16
#